data_AF-A0A533ID36-F1
#
_entry.id   AF-A0A533ID36-F1
#
_cell.length_a   1.000
_cell.length_b   1.000
_cell.length_c   1.000
_cell.angle_alpha   90.00
_cell.angle_beta   90.00
_cell.angle_gamma   90.00
#
_symmetry.space_group_name_H-M   'P 1'
#
loop_
_entity.id
_entity.type
_entity.pdbx_description
1 polymer ?
#
loop_
_entity_poly.entity_id
_entity_poly.type
_entity_poly.pdbx_seq_one_letter_code
_entity_poly.pdbx_strand_id
1 'polypeptide(L)'
;MGVRRNRIIVLIVLLVIVSLPAVGLLTLDSLMGRSGQTEVQQPPRPAGVPADAVFRGGPDGGYFIRLLRDDFALADGGRLPAYHLSVWPDAGGSVEYAGPAIFVSDRGMDVDGERYVLRPPSVATILRSAYFNGVELRFDIGEHARFGRIIPLEVHRPSDMR
;
A
#
# COMPACT_ATOMS: atom_id res chain seq x y z
N MET A 1 63.35 24.90 10.14
CA MET A 1 62.21 24.55 9.25
C MET A 1 61.35 23.36 9.76
N GLY A 2 61.34 23.02 11.07
CA GLY A 2 60.61 21.82 11.56
C GLY A 2 59.19 22.06 12.10
N VAL A 3 58.85 23.27 12.55
CA VAL A 3 57.59 23.53 13.29
C VAL A 3 56.37 23.72 12.37
N ARG A 4 56.56 24.26 11.16
CA ARG A 4 55.46 24.48 10.20
C ARG A 4 54.95 23.18 9.58
N ARG A 5 55.83 22.19 9.39
CA ARG A 5 55.49 20.89 8.79
C ARG A 5 54.60 20.04 9.71
N ASN A 6 54.89 20.06 11.02
CA ASN A 6 54.10 19.34 12.02
C ASN A 6 52.69 19.93 12.19
N ARG A 7 52.53 21.26 12.07
CA ARG A 7 51.21 21.91 12.17
C ARG A 7 50.29 21.54 11.00
N ILE A 8 50.83 21.39 9.79
CA ILE A 8 50.06 21.00 8.60
C ILE A 8 49.59 19.54 8.73
N ILE A 9 50.45 18.64 9.22
CA ILE A 9 50.09 17.23 9.41
C ILE A 9 48.97 17.09 10.45
N VAL A 10 49.06 17.81 11.57
CA VAL A 10 48.01 17.80 12.61
C VAL A 10 46.67 18.32 12.06
N LEU A 11 46.70 19.37 11.23
CA LEU A 11 45.49 19.92 10.60
C LEU A 11 44.84 18.93 9.63
N ILE A 12 45.63 18.22 8.82
CA ILE A 12 45.12 17.21 7.89
C ILE A 12 44.51 16.03 8.66
N VAL A 13 45.19 15.56 9.72
CA VAL A 13 44.69 14.45 10.55
C VAL A 13 43.38 14.83 11.25
N LEU A 14 43.27 16.05 11.80
CA LEU A 14 42.02 16.54 12.38
C LEU A 14 40.90 16.64 11.34
N LEU A 15 41.20 17.11 10.13
CA LEU A 15 40.20 17.26 9.07
C LEU A 15 39.70 15.90 8.56
N VAL A 16 40.56 14.89 8.49
CA VAL A 16 40.19 13.50 8.17
C VAL A 16 39.35 12.88 9.28
N ILE A 17 39.72 13.07 10.55
CA ILE A 17 38.98 12.51 11.70
C ILE A 17 37.58 13.11 11.82
N VAL A 18 37.41 14.39 11.49
CA VAL A 18 36.09 15.06 11.54
C VAL A 18 35.24 14.75 10.30
N SER A 19 35.84 14.54 9.12
CA SER A 19 35.09 14.26 7.89
C SER A 19 34.63 12.79 7.74
N LEU A 20 35.38 11.83 8.28
CA LEU A 20 35.02 10.41 8.24
C LEU A 20 33.66 10.07 8.90
N PRO A 21 33.29 10.58 10.09
CA PRO A 21 31.99 10.29 10.69
C PRO A 21 30.82 10.96 9.95
N ALA A 22 31.04 12.08 9.25
CA ALA A 22 30.00 12.74 8.47
C ALA A 22 29.58 11.92 7.23
N VAL A 23 30.53 11.26 6.57
CA VAL A 23 30.25 10.34 5.45
C VAL A 23 29.59 9.05 5.96
N GLY A 24 30.00 8.56 7.15
CA GLY A 24 29.34 7.44 7.82
C GLY A 24 27.87 7.69 8.19
N LEU A 25 27.56 8.88 8.72
CA LEU A 25 26.19 9.28 9.06
C LEU A 25 25.29 9.46 7.83
N LEU A 26 25.80 10.04 6.74
CA LEU A 26 25.04 10.21 5.49
C LEU A 26 24.74 8.88 4.79
N THR A 27 25.60 7.86 4.96
CA THR A 27 25.37 6.52 4.41
C THR A 27 24.45 5.67 5.29
N LEU A 28 24.44 5.89 6.60
CA LEU A 28 23.49 5.27 7.53
C LEU A 28 22.06 5.72 7.28
N ASP A 29 21.79 7.01 7.04
CA ASP A 29 20.43 7.47 6.66
C ASP A 29 19.97 6.87 5.32
N SER A 30 20.89 6.71 4.37
CA SER A 30 20.61 6.12 3.06
C SER A 30 20.30 4.62 3.12
N LEU A 31 20.88 3.91 4.10
CA LEU A 31 20.66 2.48 4.34
C LEU A 31 19.46 2.23 5.27
N MET A 32 19.25 3.08 6.29
CA MET A 32 18.12 2.99 7.22
C MET A 32 16.80 3.44 6.59
N GLY A 33 16.82 4.28 5.54
CA GLY A 33 15.63 4.62 4.75
C GLY A 33 15.15 3.49 3.82
N ARG A 34 15.93 2.41 3.64
CA ARG A 34 15.60 1.26 2.79
C ARG A 34 15.38 -0.06 3.54
N SER A 35 15.66 -0.11 4.83
CA SER A 35 15.41 -1.29 5.67
C SER A 35 14.08 -1.15 6.42
N GLY A 36 13.02 -1.77 5.91
CA GLY A 36 11.75 -1.79 6.65
C GLY A 36 10.61 -2.55 5.97
N GLN A 37 10.64 -2.71 4.65
CA GLN A 37 9.91 -3.81 4.04
C GLN A 37 10.78 -5.06 4.22
N THR A 38 10.81 -5.58 5.45
CA THR A 38 11.01 -7.01 5.63
C THR A 38 10.06 -7.64 4.64
N GLU A 39 10.60 -8.28 3.61
CA GLU A 39 9.81 -9.00 2.63
C GLU A 39 9.10 -10.07 3.43
N VAL A 40 7.87 -9.77 3.89
CA VAL A 40 7.08 -10.66 4.71
C VAL A 40 6.93 -11.89 3.87
N GLN A 41 7.60 -12.96 4.28
CA GLN A 41 7.66 -14.18 3.51
C GLN A 41 6.21 -14.64 3.35
N GLN A 42 5.72 -14.58 2.11
CA GLN A 42 4.32 -14.85 1.82
C GLN A 42 4.00 -16.25 2.35
N PRO A 43 2.96 -16.41 3.20
CA PRO A 43 2.59 -17.72 3.71
C PRO A 43 2.25 -18.66 2.55
N PRO A 44 2.38 -19.99 2.74
CA PRO A 44 1.99 -20.94 1.72
C PRO A 44 0.52 -20.69 1.33
N ARG A 45 0.26 -20.63 0.02
CA ARG A 45 -1.08 -20.38 -0.50
C ARG A 45 -2.02 -21.52 -0.08
N PRO A 46 -3.13 -21.24 0.63
CA PRO A 46 -4.09 -22.27 1.00
C PRO A 46 -4.75 -22.93 -0.23
N ALA A 47 -5.17 -24.18 -0.06
CA ALA A 47 -5.95 -24.86 -1.10
C ALA A 47 -7.25 -24.10 -1.39
N GLY A 48 -7.59 -23.96 -2.67
CA GLY A 48 -8.79 -23.22 -3.10
C GLY A 48 -8.57 -21.73 -3.37
N VAL A 49 -7.41 -21.17 -2.99
CA VAL A 49 -7.07 -19.77 -3.31
C VAL A 49 -6.52 -19.68 -4.73
N PRO A 50 -7.10 -18.83 -5.62
CA PRO A 50 -6.63 -18.66 -6.99
C PRO A 50 -5.18 -18.19 -7.08
N ALA A 51 -4.45 -18.59 -8.13
CA ALA A 51 -3.05 -18.23 -8.33
C ALA A 51 -2.83 -16.71 -8.53
N ASP A 52 -3.84 -16.02 -9.08
CA ASP A 52 -3.81 -14.58 -9.33
C ASP A 52 -4.20 -13.72 -8.11
N ALA A 53 -4.59 -14.35 -6.99
CA ALA A 53 -4.82 -13.61 -5.74
C ALA A 53 -3.48 -13.18 -5.11
N VAL A 54 -3.39 -11.91 -4.74
CA VAL A 54 -2.19 -11.27 -4.20
C VAL A 54 -2.25 -11.26 -2.69
N PHE A 55 -1.23 -11.77 -2.02
CA PHE A 55 -1.18 -11.72 -0.55
C PHE A 55 -0.82 -10.33 -0.05
N ARG A 56 -1.58 -9.85 0.94
CA ARG A 56 -1.32 -8.63 1.69
C ARG A 56 -1.55 -8.87 3.17
N GLY A 57 -0.53 -8.62 3.96
CA GLY A 57 -0.51 -8.92 5.37
C GLY A 57 0.76 -8.42 6.05
N GLY A 58 0.81 -8.60 7.36
CA GLY A 58 1.96 -8.31 8.20
C GLY A 58 2.38 -9.53 9.03
N PRO A 59 3.21 -9.34 10.06
CA PRO A 59 3.66 -10.40 10.95
C PRO A 59 2.51 -11.15 11.67
N ASP A 60 1.39 -10.46 11.88
CA ASP A 60 0.23 -10.98 12.62
C ASP A 60 -0.81 -11.66 11.71
N GLY A 61 -0.51 -11.77 10.41
CA GLY A 61 -1.35 -12.43 9.42
C GLY A 61 -1.77 -11.52 8.26
N GLY A 62 -2.65 -12.02 7.39
CA GLY A 62 -3.11 -11.29 6.22
C GLY A 62 -4.15 -12.00 5.38
N TYR A 63 -4.30 -11.50 4.16
CA TYR A 63 -5.30 -11.96 3.22
C TYR A 63 -4.71 -12.14 1.84
N PHE A 64 -5.19 -13.17 1.14
CA PHE A 64 -5.10 -13.24 -0.31
C PHE A 64 -6.25 -12.46 -0.90
N ILE A 65 -5.94 -11.52 -1.79
CA ILE A 65 -6.88 -10.55 -2.31
C ILE A 65 -6.87 -10.64 -3.82
N ARG A 66 -8.06 -10.82 -4.39
CA ARG A 66 -8.29 -10.73 -5.83
C ARG A 66 -9.28 -9.61 -6.09
N LEU A 67 -8.94 -8.76 -7.05
CA LEU A 67 -9.73 -7.60 -7.38
C LEU A 67 -9.85 -7.51 -8.90
N LEU A 68 -11.08 -7.48 -9.41
CA LEU A 68 -11.37 -7.31 -10.83
C LEU A 68 -12.20 -6.05 -11.00
N ARG A 69 -11.87 -5.19 -11.96
CA ARG A 69 -12.66 -3.98 -12.23
C ARG A 69 -13.90 -4.35 -13.03
N ASP A 70 -15.05 -3.93 -12.54
CA ASP A 70 -16.36 -4.15 -13.15
C ASP A 70 -17.25 -2.92 -12.91
N ASP A 71 -17.08 -1.89 -13.74
CA ASP A 71 -17.76 -0.61 -13.57
C ASP A 71 -19.26 -0.73 -13.89
N PHE A 72 -20.13 -0.33 -12.96
CA PHE A 72 -21.57 -0.30 -13.18
C PHE A 72 -21.97 0.84 -14.12
N ALA A 73 -22.78 0.51 -15.12
CA ALA A 73 -23.42 1.51 -15.97
C ALA A 73 -24.56 2.20 -15.20
N LEU A 74 -24.60 3.53 -15.26
CA LEU A 74 -25.65 4.35 -14.67
C LEU A 74 -26.70 4.73 -15.73
N ALA A 75 -27.91 5.03 -15.28
CA ALA A 75 -29.04 5.36 -16.15
C ALA A 75 -28.84 6.66 -16.97
N ASP A 76 -27.97 7.55 -16.49
CA ASP A 76 -27.59 8.80 -17.15
C ASP A 76 -26.45 8.62 -18.19
N GLY A 77 -26.03 7.38 -18.45
CA GLY A 77 -24.89 7.07 -19.32
C GLY A 77 -23.53 7.18 -18.63
N GLY A 78 -23.50 7.56 -17.35
CA GLY A 78 -22.29 7.54 -16.52
C GLY A 78 -21.83 6.14 -16.16
N ARG A 79 -20.67 6.04 -15.53
CA ARG A 79 -20.14 4.80 -14.96
C ARG A 79 -19.73 5.01 -13.52
N LEU A 80 -20.20 4.14 -12.63
CA LEU A 80 -19.75 4.06 -11.25
C LEU A 80 -18.58 3.07 -11.18
N PRO A 81 -17.38 3.51 -10.77
CA PRO A 81 -16.26 2.58 -10.61
C PRO A 81 -16.56 1.53 -9.54
N ALA A 82 -16.59 0.28 -9.99
CA ALA A 82 -16.95 -0.86 -9.18
C ALA A 82 -16.02 -2.04 -9.49
N TYR A 83 -16.07 -3.04 -8.63
CA TYR A 83 -15.14 -4.14 -8.59
C TYR A 83 -15.83 -5.42 -8.16
N HIS A 84 -15.30 -6.55 -8.63
CA HIS A 84 -15.51 -7.84 -7.98
C HIS A 84 -14.34 -8.10 -7.05
N LEU A 85 -14.61 -8.11 -5.74
CA LEU A 85 -13.62 -8.36 -4.69
C LEU A 85 -13.78 -9.79 -4.20
N SER A 86 -12.66 -10.51 -4.10
CA SER A 86 -12.58 -11.80 -3.43
C SER A 86 -11.45 -11.81 -2.42
N VAL A 87 -11.72 -12.25 -1.20
CA VAL A 87 -10.78 -12.22 -0.07
C VAL A 87 -10.76 -13.58 0.61
N TRP A 88 -9.55 -14.09 0.86
CA TRP A 88 -9.32 -15.32 1.62
C TRP A 88 -8.33 -15.02 2.76
N PRO A 89 -8.59 -15.46 4.00
CA PRO A 89 -7.63 -15.34 5.08
C PRO A 89 -6.41 -16.23 4.80
N ASP A 90 -5.24 -15.82 5.27
CA ASP A 90 -3.99 -16.54 5.05
C ASP A 90 -3.93 -17.93 5.68
N ALA A 91 -4.61 -18.13 6.80
CA ALA A 91 -4.71 -19.40 7.51
C ALA A 91 -5.85 -20.31 7.00
N GLY A 92 -6.65 -19.87 6.02
CA GLY A 92 -7.87 -20.58 5.60
C GLY A 92 -8.08 -20.62 4.08
N GLY A 93 -8.55 -21.76 3.57
CA GLY A 93 -8.90 -21.91 2.14
C GLY A 93 -10.30 -21.41 1.77
N SER A 94 -11.11 -21.02 2.75
CA SER A 94 -12.49 -20.56 2.54
C SER A 94 -12.53 -19.08 2.25
N VAL A 95 -13.40 -18.68 1.34
CA VAL A 95 -13.58 -17.27 0.99
C VAL A 95 -14.29 -16.53 2.13
N GLU A 96 -13.71 -15.42 2.57
CA GLU A 96 -14.32 -14.55 3.59
C GLU A 96 -15.31 -13.58 2.96
N TYR A 97 -14.95 -13.06 1.78
CA TYR A 97 -15.84 -12.24 0.98
C TYR A 97 -15.66 -12.54 -0.50
N ALA A 98 -16.76 -12.67 -1.24
CA ALA A 98 -16.77 -12.71 -2.69
C ALA A 98 -18.01 -11.98 -3.21
N GLY A 99 -17.81 -10.84 -3.86
CA GLY A 99 -18.95 -10.06 -4.32
C GLY A 99 -18.59 -8.71 -4.94
N PRO A 100 -19.63 -7.95 -5.35
CA PRO A 100 -19.46 -6.62 -5.89
C PRO A 100 -19.06 -5.63 -4.80
N ALA A 101 -18.18 -4.69 -5.14
CA ALA A 101 -17.68 -3.67 -4.24
C ALA A 101 -17.48 -2.35 -5.00
N ILE A 102 -17.55 -1.21 -4.30
CA ILE A 102 -17.43 0.11 -4.91
C ILE A 102 -16.18 0.84 -4.42
N PHE A 103 -15.60 1.67 -5.28
CA PHE A 103 -14.54 2.57 -4.86
C PHE A 103 -15.11 3.80 -4.16
N VAL A 104 -14.55 4.11 -2.99
CA VAL A 104 -14.81 5.32 -2.21
C VAL A 104 -13.49 5.99 -1.89
N SER A 105 -13.42 7.31 -2.05
CA SER A 105 -12.27 8.11 -1.63
C SER A 105 -12.57 8.74 -0.26
N ASP A 106 -11.63 8.66 0.69
CA ASP A 106 -11.81 9.14 2.07
C ASP A 106 -11.84 10.66 2.25
N ARG A 107 -11.71 11.45 1.19
CA ARG A 107 -11.86 12.90 1.28
C ARG A 107 -12.96 13.42 0.36
N GLY A 108 -13.78 14.31 0.90
CA GLY A 108 -14.40 15.37 0.10
C GLY A 108 -13.26 16.13 -0.58
N MET A 109 -13.21 16.05 -1.91
CA MET A 109 -12.06 16.49 -2.68
C MET A 109 -12.13 18.00 -2.85
N ASP A 110 -11.63 18.71 -1.83
CA ASP A 110 -11.18 20.09 -1.93
C ASP A 110 -9.85 20.19 -1.18
N VAL A 111 -8.76 20.27 -1.94
CA VAL A 111 -7.44 20.61 -1.40
C VAL A 111 -7.05 21.89 -2.13
N ASP A 112 -6.88 22.98 -1.40
CA ASP A 112 -6.50 24.29 -1.95
C ASP A 112 -7.45 24.83 -3.05
N GLY A 113 -8.74 24.48 -3.00
CA GLY A 113 -9.75 24.91 -3.99
C GLY A 113 -9.79 24.04 -5.27
N GLU A 114 -8.96 23.00 -5.34
CA GLU A 114 -8.91 22.07 -6.47
C GLU A 114 -9.69 20.80 -6.17
N ARG A 115 -10.74 20.56 -6.95
CA ARG A 115 -11.53 19.33 -6.91
C ARG A 115 -10.84 18.23 -7.72
N TYR A 116 -10.00 17.46 -7.05
CA TYR A 116 -9.37 16.30 -7.66
C TYR A 116 -10.42 15.21 -7.89
N VAL A 117 -11.01 15.03 -9.07
CA VAL A 117 -11.75 13.77 -9.34
C VAL A 117 -10.72 12.69 -9.63
N LEU A 118 -10.16 12.06 -8.60
CA LEU A 118 -9.24 10.94 -8.81
C LEU A 118 -10.05 9.78 -9.36
N ARG A 119 -9.89 9.53 -10.67
CA ARG A 119 -10.17 8.21 -11.26
C ARG A 119 -9.47 7.19 -10.38
N PRO A 120 -10.13 6.07 -10.01
CA PRO A 120 -9.47 5.09 -9.17
C PRO A 120 -8.18 4.62 -9.85
N PRO A 121 -7.12 4.34 -9.07
CA PRO A 121 -5.90 3.77 -9.61
C PRO A 121 -6.15 2.43 -10.32
N SER A 122 -5.17 1.96 -11.08
CA SER A 122 -5.24 0.62 -11.66
C SER A 122 -5.34 -0.45 -10.56
N VAL A 123 -5.93 -1.60 -10.87
CA VAL A 123 -6.00 -2.75 -9.94
C VAL A 123 -4.60 -3.11 -9.41
N ALA A 124 -3.58 -3.09 -10.26
CA ALA A 124 -2.20 -3.36 -9.85
C ALA A 124 -1.71 -2.34 -8.81
N THR A 125 -2.01 -1.04 -8.99
CA THR A 125 -1.66 0.00 -8.02
C THR A 125 -2.41 -0.15 -6.72
N ILE A 126 -3.72 -0.43 -6.76
CA ILE A 126 -4.53 -0.70 -5.56
C ILE A 126 -3.92 -1.86 -4.79
N LEU A 127 -3.73 -2.99 -5.47
CA LEU A 127 -3.22 -4.20 -4.84
C LEU A 127 -1.78 -4.04 -4.34
N ARG A 128 -0.98 -3.06 -4.75
CA ARG A 128 0.38 -2.85 -4.21
C ARG A 128 0.41 -2.46 -2.73
N SER A 129 -0.58 -1.69 -2.26
CA SER A 129 -0.64 -1.17 -0.88
C SER A 129 -1.91 -1.60 -0.15
N ALA A 130 -2.71 -2.49 -0.73
CA ALA A 130 -3.99 -2.85 -0.17
C ALA A 130 -3.87 -3.60 1.17
N TYR A 131 -4.78 -3.31 2.09
CA TYR A 131 -4.98 -4.00 3.36
C TYR A 131 -6.46 -4.21 3.59
N PHE A 132 -6.88 -5.46 3.85
CA PHE A 132 -8.25 -5.80 4.18
C PHE A 132 -8.40 -5.93 5.70
N ASN A 133 -9.42 -5.31 6.28
CA ASN A 133 -9.63 -5.29 7.74
C ASN A 133 -10.85 -6.11 8.20
N GLY A 134 -11.39 -6.97 7.33
CA GLY A 134 -12.63 -7.72 7.58
C GLY A 134 -13.90 -7.03 7.07
N VAL A 135 -13.85 -5.73 6.78
CA VAL A 135 -15.02 -4.95 6.34
C VAL A 135 -14.79 -4.25 5.01
N GLU A 136 -13.58 -3.75 4.77
CA GLU A 136 -13.22 -2.97 3.59
C GLU A 136 -11.77 -3.23 3.19
N LEU A 137 -11.47 -3.00 1.91
CA LEU A 137 -10.10 -3.00 1.40
C LEU A 137 -9.59 -1.55 1.33
N ARG A 138 -8.66 -1.19 2.19
CA ARG A 138 -8.02 0.14 2.21
C ARG A 138 -6.72 0.13 1.43
N PHE A 139 -6.37 1.22 0.75
CA PHE A 139 -5.12 1.32 0.00
C PHE A 139 -4.67 2.78 -0.15
N ASP A 140 -3.38 2.98 -0.36
CA ASP A 140 -2.82 4.31 -0.59
C ASP A 140 -3.06 4.81 -2.02
N ILE A 141 -3.56 6.04 -2.16
CA ILE A 141 -3.70 6.77 -3.40
C ILE A 141 -2.57 7.81 -3.49
N GLY A 142 -1.45 7.40 -4.10
CA GLY A 142 -0.24 8.22 -4.18
C GLY A 142 0.54 8.25 -2.86
N GLU A 143 1.75 8.79 -2.90
CA GLU A 143 2.73 8.75 -1.79
C GLU A 143 2.40 9.70 -0.61
N HIS A 144 1.14 10.12 -0.45
CA HIS A 144 0.74 11.20 0.47
C HIS A 144 -0.27 10.76 1.54
N ALA A 145 -0.25 9.49 1.94
CA ALA A 145 -1.14 8.94 2.98
C ALA A 145 -2.63 9.27 2.74
N ARG A 146 -3.05 9.26 1.47
CA ARG A 146 -4.46 9.41 1.08
C ARG A 146 -5.05 8.01 0.93
N PHE A 147 -6.15 7.73 1.62
CA PHE A 147 -6.74 6.40 1.59
C PHE A 147 -7.89 6.33 0.59
N GLY A 148 -7.78 5.37 -0.33
CA GLY A 148 -8.89 4.84 -1.09
C GLY A 148 -9.43 3.61 -0.39
N ARG A 149 -10.72 3.36 -0.57
CA ARG A 149 -11.39 2.17 -0.05
C ARG A 149 -12.17 1.49 -1.15
N ILE A 150 -12.08 0.16 -1.19
CA ILE A 150 -13.07 -0.67 -1.87
C ILE A 150 -14.01 -1.20 -0.79
N ILE A 151 -15.27 -0.78 -0.86
CA ILE A 151 -16.31 -1.14 0.11
C ILE A 151 -17.13 -2.28 -0.50
N PRO A 152 -17.09 -3.49 0.09
CA PRO A 152 -18.02 -4.58 -0.20
C PRO A 152 -19.47 -4.11 -0.18
N LEU A 153 -20.25 -4.51 -1.18
CA LEU A 153 -21.68 -4.30 -1.17
C LEU A 153 -22.37 -5.56 -0.62
N GLU A 154 -23.22 -5.36 0.37
CA GLU A 154 -24.17 -6.39 0.81
C GLU A 154 -25.38 -6.38 -0.13
N VAL A 155 -25.31 -7.18 -1.19
CA VAL A 155 -26.43 -7.33 -2.10
C VAL A 155 -27.46 -8.27 -1.49
N HIS A 156 -28.42 -7.70 -0.77
CA HIS A 156 -29.59 -8.42 -0.30
C HIS A 156 -30.48 -8.71 -1.51
N ARG A 157 -30.86 -9.97 -1.72
CA ARG A 157 -31.85 -10.25 -2.77
C ARG A 157 -33.20 -9.69 -2.29
N PRO A 158 -34.08 -9.25 -3.21
CA PRO A 158 -35.44 -8.85 -2.84
C PRO A 158 -36.21 -9.92 -2.06
N SER A 159 -35.84 -11.19 -2.21
CA SER A 159 -36.37 -12.33 -1.43
C SER A 159 -36.00 -12.30 0.06
N ASP A 160 -34.92 -11.61 0.41
CA ASP A 160 -34.29 -11.67 1.75
C ASP A 160 -34.75 -10.51 2.65
N MET A 161 -35.49 -9.53 2.09
CA MET A 161 -36.03 -8.35 2.80
C MET A 161 -37.44 -8.57 3.38
N ARG A 162 -37.79 -9.80 3.77
CA ARG A 162 -39.11 -10.16 4.31
C ARG A 162 -39.12 -10.25 5.82
#